data_AF-L5N2W7-F1
#
_entry.id   AF-L5N2W7-F1
#
_cell.length_a   1.000
_cell.length_b   1.000
_cell.length_c   1.000
_cell.angle_alpha   90.00
_cell.angle_beta   90.00
_cell.angle_gamma   90.00
#
_symmetry.space_group_name_H-M   'P 1'
#
loop_
_entity.id
_entity.type
_entity.pdbx_description
1 polymer ?
#
loop_
_entity_poly.entity_id
_entity_poly.type
_entity_poly.pdbx_seq_one_letter_code
_entity_poly.pdbx_strand_id
1 'polypeptide(L)'
;DYDVLVEATPTTLGDAEPGFSHVERALADDCHVVLANKGPVAERYADLRALEAESGGTVQFEAAVGGAIPILSTISDLGAPHVTAARGVLNGTANFILSRMAAEGLDYEHVLAEAQDLGVAEADPTFDVDGIDAALKFVILANVLSDGETEYALDDAAVEGIRNVPGTALDLAAEDGRTVRLIGEATADGVRVAPRLIPQGSALSVTGTQNIVQLETKHAGQLNISGRGAGGPETATAVLSDVSRLE
;
A
#
# COMPACT_ATOMS: atom_id res chain seq x y z
N ASP A 1 -26.25 16.37 8.94
CA ASP A 1 -25.24 17.17 9.63
C ASP A 1 -24.25 16.23 10.30
N TYR A 2 -23.03 16.23 9.79
CA TYR A 2 -21.85 15.54 10.33
C TYR A 2 -20.64 16.44 10.07
N ASP A 3 -19.60 16.34 10.90
CA ASP A 3 -18.36 17.12 10.72
C ASP A 3 -17.30 16.33 9.94
N VAL A 4 -17.38 14.99 9.98
CA VAL A 4 -16.41 14.08 9.37
C VAL A 4 -17.12 12.97 8.59
N LEU A 5 -16.77 12.81 7.32
CA LEU A 5 -17.09 11.63 6.51
C LEU A 5 -15.99 10.58 6.69
N VAL A 6 -16.35 9.38 7.13
CA VAL A 6 -15.48 8.20 7.01
C VAL A 6 -15.91 7.42 5.76
N GLU A 7 -15.08 7.48 4.72
CA GLU A 7 -15.31 6.80 3.44
C GLU A 7 -14.57 5.46 3.41
N ALA A 8 -15.34 4.38 3.60
CA ALA A 8 -14.83 3.01 3.68
C ALA A 8 -15.57 2.07 2.71
N THR A 9 -16.11 2.61 1.61
CA THR A 9 -16.64 1.76 0.54
C THR A 9 -15.52 0.97 -0.14
N PRO A 10 -15.84 -0.17 -0.79
CA PRO A 10 -14.87 -0.92 -1.56
C PRO A 10 -14.18 -0.05 -2.62
N THR A 11 -12.92 -0.36 -2.89
CA THR A 11 -12.15 0.34 -3.92
C THR A 11 -12.64 0.00 -5.31
N THR A 12 -12.99 1.04 -6.06
CA THR A 12 -13.28 0.99 -7.49
C THR A 12 -12.11 1.64 -8.23
N LEU A 13 -11.61 0.97 -9.27
CA LEU A 13 -10.57 1.51 -10.15
C LEU A 13 -11.20 2.27 -11.32
N GLY A 14 -10.43 3.18 -11.92
CA GLY A 14 -10.91 4.04 -13.00
C GLY A 14 -11.48 5.35 -12.48
N ASP A 15 -12.81 5.46 -12.36
CA ASP A 15 -13.46 6.73 -11.94
C ASP A 15 -13.54 6.92 -10.42
N ALA A 16 -13.10 5.92 -9.64
CA ALA A 16 -13.16 5.89 -8.19
C ALA A 16 -14.57 6.04 -7.59
N GLU A 17 -15.63 5.77 -8.35
CA GLU A 17 -17.01 5.90 -7.89
C GLU A 17 -17.51 4.67 -7.11
N PRO A 18 -18.38 4.85 -6.10
CA PRO A 18 -18.98 6.12 -5.64
C PRO A 18 -18.11 6.90 -4.64
N GLY A 19 -16.91 6.38 -4.30
CA GLY A 19 -16.06 6.94 -3.27
C GLY A 19 -15.70 8.40 -3.56
N PHE A 20 -15.36 8.72 -4.81
CA PHE A 20 -15.02 10.09 -5.20
C PHE A 20 -16.20 11.06 -5.06
N SER A 21 -17.40 10.69 -5.53
CA SER A 21 -18.62 11.49 -5.33
C SER A 21 -18.95 11.74 -3.85
N HIS A 22 -18.68 10.77 -2.95
CA HIS A 22 -18.87 10.98 -1.51
C HIS A 22 -17.93 12.06 -0.97
N VAL A 23 -16.67 12.04 -1.40
CA VAL A 23 -15.65 13.02 -1.00
C VAL A 23 -16.00 14.41 -1.49
N GLU A 24 -16.34 14.55 -2.78
CA GLU A 24 -16.76 15.81 -3.38
C GLU A 24 -17.93 16.43 -2.61
N ARG A 25 -18.93 15.61 -2.28
CA ARG A 25 -20.09 16.09 -1.52
C ARG A 25 -19.72 16.58 -0.12
N ALA A 26 -18.85 15.87 0.59
CA ALA A 26 -18.44 16.23 1.95
C ALA A 26 -17.59 17.51 1.96
N LEU A 27 -16.62 17.64 1.07
CA LEU A 27 -15.76 18.82 0.98
C LEU A 27 -16.55 20.06 0.53
N ALA A 28 -17.56 19.91 -0.32
CA ALA A 28 -18.47 21.00 -0.70
C ALA A 28 -19.30 21.55 0.49
N ASP A 29 -19.45 20.78 1.57
CA ASP A 29 -20.10 21.19 2.82
C ASP A 29 -19.07 21.54 3.92
N ASP A 30 -17.80 21.77 3.56
CA ASP A 30 -16.68 22.04 4.48
C ASP A 30 -16.45 20.95 5.55
N CYS A 31 -16.89 19.71 5.28
CA CYS A 31 -16.71 18.58 6.19
C CYS A 31 -15.34 17.90 5.94
N HIS A 32 -14.71 17.41 7.01
CA HIS A 32 -13.51 16.60 6.87
C HIS A 32 -13.79 15.22 6.26
N VAL A 33 -12.78 14.60 5.70
CA VAL A 33 -12.85 13.30 5.04
C VAL A 33 -11.72 12.39 5.53
N VAL A 34 -12.07 11.18 5.94
CA VAL A 34 -11.14 10.11 6.29
C VAL A 34 -11.38 8.92 5.38
N LEU A 35 -10.37 8.55 4.57
CA LEU A 35 -10.48 7.51 3.55
C LEU A 35 -9.79 6.21 4.00
N ALA A 36 -10.55 5.12 3.99
CA ALA A 36 -10.00 3.77 3.88
C ALA A 36 -10.01 3.27 2.42
N ASN A 37 -10.80 3.91 1.57
CA ASN A 37 -10.88 3.61 0.15
C ASN A 37 -9.68 4.19 -0.62
N LYS A 38 -8.96 3.31 -1.33
CA LYS A 38 -7.79 3.68 -2.15
C LYS A 38 -8.15 4.40 -3.45
N GLY A 39 -9.37 4.25 -3.97
CA GLY A 39 -9.75 4.77 -5.29
C GLY A 39 -9.50 6.27 -5.44
N PRO A 40 -10.12 7.13 -4.60
CA PRO A 40 -9.95 8.59 -4.70
C PRO A 40 -8.49 9.06 -4.64
N VAL A 41 -7.66 8.42 -3.80
CA VAL A 41 -6.25 8.81 -3.59
C VAL A 41 -5.28 8.17 -4.57
N ALA A 42 -5.67 7.10 -5.26
CA ALA A 42 -4.80 6.42 -6.23
C ALA A 42 -5.10 6.85 -7.68
N GLU A 43 -6.36 7.15 -8.01
CA GLU A 43 -6.81 7.42 -9.39
C GLU A 43 -7.08 8.91 -9.66
N ARG A 44 -7.39 9.68 -8.62
CA ARG A 44 -7.90 11.05 -8.72
C ARG A 44 -7.20 11.98 -7.72
N TYR A 45 -5.90 11.78 -7.50
CA TYR A 45 -5.16 12.43 -6.43
C TYR A 45 -5.13 13.95 -6.59
N ALA A 46 -4.81 14.47 -7.78
CA ALA A 46 -4.79 15.91 -8.04
C ALA A 46 -6.18 16.55 -7.84
N ASP A 47 -7.25 15.94 -8.33
CA ASP A 47 -8.60 16.46 -8.16
C ASP A 47 -9.04 16.45 -6.69
N LEU A 48 -8.69 15.39 -5.96
CA LEU A 48 -8.92 15.31 -4.53
C LEU A 48 -8.24 16.47 -3.79
N ARG A 49 -6.99 16.77 -4.12
CA ARG A 49 -6.26 17.91 -3.52
C ARG A 49 -6.80 19.26 -3.95
N ALA A 50 -7.30 19.39 -5.17
CA ALA A 50 -7.97 20.60 -5.62
C ALA A 50 -9.27 20.85 -4.82
N LEU A 51 -10.09 19.82 -4.63
CA LEU A 51 -11.31 19.90 -3.81
C LEU A 51 -10.99 20.24 -2.35
N GLU A 52 -9.97 19.62 -1.77
CA GLU A 52 -9.54 19.91 -0.40
C GLU A 52 -9.08 21.36 -0.25
N ALA A 53 -8.32 21.89 -1.21
CA ALA A 53 -7.82 23.27 -1.17
C ALA A 53 -8.94 24.34 -1.23
N GLU A 54 -10.11 24.00 -1.79
CA GLU A 54 -11.28 24.88 -1.86
C GLU A 54 -12.22 24.76 -0.65
N SER A 55 -12.03 23.74 0.19
CA SER A 55 -12.86 23.40 1.34
C SER A 55 -12.30 23.93 2.66
N GLY A 56 -13.16 24.15 3.65
CA GLY A 56 -12.77 24.29 5.06
C GLY A 56 -12.40 22.95 5.73
N GLY A 57 -12.74 21.83 5.09
CA GLY A 57 -12.42 20.47 5.54
C GLY A 57 -11.02 20.02 5.12
N THR A 58 -10.58 18.90 5.69
CA THR A 58 -9.28 18.28 5.39
C THR A 58 -9.44 16.79 5.09
N VAL A 59 -8.52 16.23 4.32
CA VAL A 59 -8.54 14.84 3.85
C VAL A 59 -7.39 14.05 4.47
N GLN A 60 -7.72 13.00 5.21
CA GLN A 60 -6.79 12.02 5.77
C GLN A 60 -7.06 10.63 5.18
N PHE A 61 -6.02 9.80 5.02
CA PHE A 61 -6.14 8.52 4.31
C PHE A 61 -5.05 7.51 4.70
N GLU A 62 -4.62 7.50 5.96
CA GLU A 62 -3.64 6.54 6.50
C GLU A 62 -4.08 5.10 6.25
N ALA A 63 -5.38 4.83 6.42
CA ALA A 63 -5.96 3.51 6.23
C ALA A 63 -5.84 2.97 4.80
N ALA A 64 -5.64 3.85 3.81
CA ALA A 64 -5.45 3.45 2.41
C ALA A 64 -4.10 2.75 2.18
N VAL A 65 -3.09 3.00 3.02
CA VAL A 65 -1.73 2.49 2.84
C VAL A 65 -1.21 1.82 4.12
N GLY A 66 -1.10 0.50 4.10
CA GLY A 66 -0.40 -0.23 5.16
C GLY A 66 -1.23 -0.57 6.40
N GLY A 67 -2.55 -0.44 6.36
CA GLY A 67 -3.44 -0.91 7.43
C GLY A 67 -3.24 -0.10 8.71
N ALA A 68 -2.72 -0.72 9.78
CA ALA A 68 -2.45 -0.03 11.05
C ALA A 68 -1.04 0.59 11.14
N ILE A 69 -0.23 0.46 10.08
CA ILE A 69 1.15 0.97 10.06
C ILE A 69 1.09 2.48 9.77
N PRO A 70 1.67 3.35 10.61
CA PRO A 70 1.61 4.81 10.44
C PRO A 70 2.61 5.28 9.37
N ILE A 71 2.34 5.01 8.10
CA ILE A 71 3.27 5.29 7.00
C ILE A 71 3.17 6.75 6.58
N LEU A 72 1.95 7.20 6.27
CA LEU A 72 1.70 8.53 5.75
C LEU A 72 1.94 9.59 6.81
N SER A 73 1.52 9.35 8.05
CA SER A 73 1.84 10.29 9.14
C SER A 73 3.34 10.37 9.40
N THR A 74 4.09 9.27 9.29
CA THR A 74 5.55 9.33 9.42
C THR A 74 6.19 10.16 8.29
N ILE A 75 5.70 10.05 7.06
CA ILE A 75 6.15 10.89 5.94
C ILE A 75 5.80 12.36 6.20
N SER A 76 4.59 12.64 6.71
CA SER A 76 4.15 13.99 7.07
C SER A 76 5.04 14.60 8.16
N ASP A 77 5.33 13.86 9.25
CA ASP A 77 6.18 14.30 10.36
C ASP A 77 7.64 14.57 9.92
N LEU A 78 8.15 13.80 8.96
CA LEU A 78 9.47 14.03 8.37
C LEU A 78 9.48 15.17 7.35
N GLY A 79 8.34 15.45 6.74
CA GLY A 79 8.18 16.24 5.52
C GLY A 79 8.53 15.42 4.26
N ALA A 80 7.60 15.37 3.30
CA ALA A 80 7.76 14.63 2.05
C ALA A 80 9.10 14.92 1.33
N PRO A 81 9.58 16.18 1.21
CA PRO A 81 10.86 16.47 0.57
C PRO A 81 12.09 15.85 1.25
N HIS A 82 11.97 15.36 2.49
CA HIS A 82 13.07 14.70 3.21
C HIS A 82 13.12 13.18 3.00
N VAL A 83 12.09 12.59 2.39
CA VAL A 83 12.00 11.17 2.06
C VAL A 83 12.32 10.99 0.57
N THR A 84 13.38 10.23 0.26
CA THR A 84 13.87 10.07 -1.12
C THR A 84 13.32 8.82 -1.81
N ALA A 85 12.85 7.85 -1.05
CA ALA A 85 12.21 6.65 -1.57
C ALA A 85 11.38 5.96 -0.48
N ALA A 86 10.33 5.26 -0.90
CA ALA A 86 9.65 4.25 -0.10
C ALA A 86 9.78 2.90 -0.78
N ARG A 87 10.23 1.87 -0.06
CA ARG A 87 10.33 0.48 -0.57
C ARG A 87 9.71 -0.48 0.43
N GLY A 88 9.02 -1.52 -0.01
CA GLY A 88 8.32 -2.35 0.97
C GLY A 88 7.55 -3.53 0.42
N VAL A 89 7.05 -4.32 1.37
CA VAL A 89 6.10 -5.41 1.14
C VAL A 89 4.77 -4.93 1.70
N LEU A 90 3.86 -4.52 0.81
CA LEU A 90 2.57 -3.93 1.19
C LEU A 90 1.35 -4.77 0.78
N ASN A 91 1.56 -6.03 0.37
CA ASN A 91 0.50 -6.98 0.08
C ASN A 91 0.68 -8.28 0.90
N GLY A 92 -0.22 -8.51 1.86
CA GLY A 92 -0.13 -9.63 2.79
C GLY A 92 -0.36 -10.99 2.15
N THR A 93 -1.27 -11.08 1.17
CA THR A 93 -1.59 -12.30 0.43
C THR A 93 -0.40 -12.80 -0.38
N ALA A 94 0.20 -11.93 -1.20
CA ALA A 94 1.37 -12.25 -2.00
C ALA A 94 2.59 -12.57 -1.11
N ASN A 95 2.75 -11.84 0.01
CA ASN A 95 3.81 -12.14 0.97
C ASN A 95 3.62 -13.52 1.63
N PHE A 96 2.40 -13.88 1.98
CA PHE A 96 2.07 -15.19 2.53
C PHE A 96 2.43 -16.29 1.53
N ILE A 97 2.00 -16.15 0.28
CA ILE A 97 2.27 -17.14 -0.78
C ILE A 97 3.78 -17.33 -0.97
N LEU A 98 4.53 -16.24 -1.20
CA LEU A 98 5.98 -16.33 -1.40
C LEU A 98 6.72 -16.88 -0.17
N SER A 99 6.27 -16.52 1.03
CA SER A 99 6.84 -17.04 2.28
C SER A 99 6.62 -18.54 2.44
N ARG A 100 5.40 -19.03 2.14
CA ARG A 100 5.04 -20.45 2.24
C ARG A 100 5.74 -21.29 1.17
N MET A 101 5.75 -20.81 -0.08
CA MET A 101 6.49 -21.46 -1.17
C MET A 101 7.98 -21.61 -0.81
N ALA A 102 8.61 -20.55 -0.29
CA ALA A 102 10.03 -20.58 0.09
C ALA A 102 10.33 -21.46 1.30
N ALA A 103 9.39 -21.59 2.25
CA ALA A 103 9.58 -22.40 3.45
C ALA A 103 9.39 -23.90 3.20
N GLU A 104 8.48 -24.26 2.30
CA GLU A 104 8.07 -25.66 2.10
C GLU A 104 8.49 -26.24 0.73
N GLY A 105 9.08 -25.43 -0.15
CA GLY A 105 9.48 -25.86 -1.49
C GLY A 105 8.28 -26.25 -2.36
N LEU A 106 7.14 -25.58 -2.15
CA LEU A 106 5.87 -25.89 -2.80
C LEU A 106 5.62 -24.99 -4.02
N ASP A 107 4.91 -25.53 -5.00
CA ASP A 107 4.50 -24.80 -6.19
C ASP A 107 3.40 -23.77 -5.89
N TYR A 108 3.38 -22.71 -6.69
CA TYR A 108 2.45 -21.58 -6.54
C TYR A 108 0.98 -22.00 -6.45
N GLU A 109 0.52 -22.91 -7.32
CA GLU A 109 -0.88 -23.33 -7.36
C GLU A 109 -1.33 -24.00 -6.06
N HIS A 110 -0.46 -24.81 -5.45
CA HIS A 110 -0.75 -25.49 -4.20
C HIS A 110 -0.86 -24.50 -3.03
N VAL A 111 0.10 -23.58 -2.94
CA VAL A 111 0.13 -22.57 -1.88
C VAL A 111 -1.02 -21.56 -2.02
N LEU A 112 -1.41 -21.22 -3.25
CA LEU A 112 -2.58 -20.37 -3.49
C LEU A 112 -3.87 -21.05 -3.00
N ALA A 113 -4.06 -22.34 -3.28
CA ALA A 113 -5.22 -23.09 -2.79
C ALA A 113 -5.25 -23.11 -1.25
N GLU A 114 -4.11 -23.33 -0.60
CA GLU A 114 -4.00 -23.26 0.86
C GLU A 114 -4.34 -21.86 1.39
N ALA A 115 -3.85 -20.80 0.74
CA ALA A 115 -4.15 -19.42 1.12
C ALA A 115 -5.66 -19.13 1.02
N GLN A 116 -6.36 -19.69 0.04
CA GLN A 116 -7.81 -19.57 -0.11
C GLN A 116 -8.56 -20.34 0.99
N ASP A 117 -8.15 -21.57 1.30
CA ASP A 117 -8.74 -22.38 2.37
C ASP A 117 -8.59 -21.73 3.75
N LEU A 118 -7.48 -21.02 3.98
CA LEU A 118 -7.21 -20.28 5.21
C LEU A 118 -7.88 -18.90 5.25
N GLY A 119 -8.55 -18.48 4.16
CA GLY A 119 -9.16 -17.15 4.04
C GLY A 119 -8.14 -16.00 3.94
N VAL A 120 -6.89 -16.29 3.60
CA VAL A 120 -5.84 -15.30 3.33
C VAL A 120 -6.01 -14.71 1.93
N ALA A 121 -6.41 -15.53 0.95
CA ALA A 121 -6.70 -15.11 -0.42
C ALA A 121 -8.18 -15.26 -0.73
N GLU A 122 -8.73 -14.34 -1.54
CA GLU A 122 -10.09 -14.47 -2.06
C GLU A 122 -10.19 -15.51 -3.19
N ALA A 123 -11.41 -15.86 -3.58
CA ALA A 123 -11.66 -16.79 -4.68
C ALA A 123 -11.07 -16.28 -6.01
N ASP A 124 -11.14 -14.96 -6.25
CA ASP A 124 -10.39 -14.29 -7.29
C ASP A 124 -9.23 -13.49 -6.65
N PRO A 125 -8.00 -14.05 -6.64
CA PRO A 125 -6.86 -13.41 -6.00
C PRO A 125 -6.12 -12.44 -6.92
N THR A 126 -6.64 -12.15 -8.12
CA THR A 126 -5.96 -11.40 -9.19
C THR A 126 -5.39 -10.08 -8.69
N PHE A 127 -6.17 -9.34 -7.90
CA PHE A 127 -5.78 -8.04 -7.37
C PHE A 127 -4.51 -8.11 -6.49
N ASP A 128 -4.31 -9.21 -5.77
CA ASP A 128 -3.14 -9.45 -4.92
C ASP A 128 -1.97 -10.04 -5.71
N VAL A 129 -2.21 -11.14 -6.44
CA VAL A 129 -1.13 -11.94 -7.04
C VAL A 129 -0.54 -11.32 -8.31
N ASP A 130 -1.30 -10.45 -8.98
CA ASP A 130 -0.78 -9.63 -10.09
C ASP A 130 -0.14 -8.32 -9.62
N GLY A 131 -0.12 -8.08 -8.30
CA GLY A 131 0.58 -6.94 -7.69
C GLY A 131 -0.17 -5.62 -7.77
N ILE A 132 -1.44 -5.62 -8.19
CA ILE A 132 -2.25 -4.40 -8.38
C ILE A 132 -2.49 -3.68 -7.05
N ASP A 133 -2.85 -4.40 -5.99
CA ASP A 133 -3.02 -3.81 -4.65
C ASP A 133 -1.74 -3.13 -4.13
N ALA A 134 -0.59 -3.79 -4.32
CA ALA A 134 0.70 -3.21 -3.97
C ALA A 134 0.98 -1.97 -4.83
N ALA A 135 0.73 -2.03 -6.14
CA ALA A 135 0.96 -0.91 -7.05
C ALA A 135 0.15 0.32 -6.64
N LEU A 136 -1.15 0.17 -6.34
CA LEU A 136 -1.99 1.26 -5.86
C LEU A 136 -1.44 1.90 -4.59
N LYS A 137 -0.99 1.10 -3.62
CA LYS A 137 -0.38 1.61 -2.40
C LYS A 137 0.90 2.41 -2.67
N PHE A 138 1.73 1.95 -3.61
CA PHE A 138 2.95 2.66 -3.99
C PHE A 138 2.69 3.88 -4.89
N VAL A 139 1.62 3.90 -5.67
CA VAL A 139 1.13 5.09 -6.38
C VAL A 139 0.71 6.17 -5.38
N ILE A 140 -0.08 5.81 -4.37
CA ILE A 140 -0.46 6.75 -3.29
C ILE A 140 0.80 7.28 -2.60
N LEU A 141 1.77 6.42 -2.27
CA LEU A 141 3.03 6.85 -1.67
C LEU A 141 3.82 7.78 -2.59
N ALA A 142 3.92 7.49 -3.89
CA ALA A 142 4.61 8.33 -4.85
C ALA A 142 3.97 9.72 -4.95
N ASN A 143 2.64 9.79 -5.00
CA ASN A 143 1.89 11.06 -4.99
C ASN A 143 2.12 11.86 -3.72
N VAL A 144 2.14 11.22 -2.55
CA VAL A 144 2.45 11.87 -1.27
C VAL A 144 3.90 12.37 -1.24
N LEU A 145 4.85 11.57 -1.73
CA LEU A 145 6.28 11.94 -1.76
C LEU A 145 6.57 13.05 -2.77
N SER A 146 5.81 13.12 -3.86
CA SER A 146 5.99 14.13 -4.89
C SER A 146 5.49 15.51 -4.48
N ASP A 147 4.66 15.61 -3.42
CA ASP A 147 4.17 16.88 -2.87
C ASP A 147 3.57 17.82 -3.94
N GLY A 148 2.83 17.25 -4.89
CA GLY A 148 2.19 17.97 -5.99
C GLY A 148 3.09 18.36 -7.17
N GLU A 149 4.39 18.04 -7.15
CA GLU A 149 5.29 18.32 -8.28
C GLU A 149 5.04 17.41 -9.51
N THR A 150 4.59 16.18 -9.28
CA THR A 150 4.27 15.17 -10.28
C THR A 150 3.12 14.32 -9.75
N GLU A 151 2.18 13.99 -10.63
CA GLU A 151 1.12 13.04 -10.33
C GLU A 151 1.47 11.69 -10.98
N TYR A 152 1.26 10.62 -10.22
CA TYR A 152 1.41 9.24 -10.66
C TYR A 152 0.05 8.55 -10.63
N ALA A 153 -0.24 7.79 -11.68
CA ALA A 153 -1.38 6.89 -11.76
C ALA A 153 -0.93 5.42 -11.80
N LEU A 154 -1.87 4.49 -11.70
CA LEU A 154 -1.59 3.05 -11.81
C LEU A 154 -0.97 2.69 -13.17
N ASP A 155 -1.38 3.36 -14.25
CA ASP A 155 -0.85 3.15 -15.61
C ASP A 155 0.62 3.58 -15.76
N ASP A 156 1.14 4.43 -14.86
CA ASP A 156 2.55 4.83 -14.81
C ASP A 156 3.42 3.80 -14.06
N ALA A 157 2.80 2.86 -13.33
CA ALA A 157 3.51 1.88 -12.53
C ALA A 157 3.97 0.67 -13.37
N ALA A 158 5.23 0.29 -13.22
CA ALA A 158 5.72 -0.98 -13.76
C ALA A 158 5.37 -2.13 -12.80
N VAL A 159 4.42 -3.00 -13.18
CA VAL A 159 3.89 -4.05 -12.30
C VAL A 159 4.18 -5.44 -12.86
N GLU A 160 4.82 -6.27 -12.05
CA GLU A 160 4.98 -7.72 -12.24
C GLU A 160 4.49 -8.44 -10.99
N GLY A 161 3.57 -9.39 -11.17
CA GLY A 161 3.01 -10.21 -10.10
C GLY A 161 3.89 -11.38 -9.68
N ILE A 162 3.34 -12.25 -8.83
CA ILE A 162 4.04 -13.41 -8.28
C ILE A 162 3.73 -14.73 -8.99
N ARG A 163 2.73 -14.75 -9.91
CA ARG A 163 2.23 -15.99 -10.53
C ARG A 163 3.32 -16.83 -11.21
N ASN A 164 4.32 -16.16 -11.79
CA ASN A 164 5.36 -16.78 -12.60
C ASN A 164 6.65 -17.02 -11.81
N VAL A 165 6.65 -16.85 -10.48
CA VAL A 165 7.83 -17.14 -9.65
C VAL A 165 7.94 -18.65 -9.46
N PRO A 166 8.94 -19.33 -10.04
CA PRO A 166 9.07 -20.77 -9.89
C PRO A 166 9.62 -21.13 -8.52
N GLY A 167 9.17 -22.24 -7.93
CA GLY A 167 9.71 -22.74 -6.65
C GLY A 167 11.23 -22.92 -6.68
N THR A 168 11.77 -23.39 -7.80
CA THR A 168 13.22 -23.53 -8.00
C THR A 168 14.00 -22.23 -7.88
N ALA A 169 13.42 -21.07 -8.22
CA ALA A 169 14.07 -19.79 -7.98
C ALA A 169 14.12 -19.42 -6.50
N LEU A 170 13.14 -19.86 -5.70
CA LEU A 170 13.12 -19.67 -4.26
C LEU A 170 14.15 -20.57 -3.56
N ASP A 171 14.28 -21.82 -4.02
CA ASP A 171 15.28 -22.76 -3.50
C ASP A 171 16.70 -22.23 -3.75
N LEU A 172 16.99 -21.83 -4.99
CA LEU A 172 18.28 -21.22 -5.36
C LEU A 172 18.55 -19.93 -4.58
N ALA A 173 17.53 -19.10 -4.37
CA ALA A 173 17.66 -17.91 -3.54
C ALA A 173 18.04 -18.28 -2.10
N ALA A 174 17.44 -19.32 -1.53
CA ALA A 174 17.70 -19.76 -0.18
C ALA A 174 19.13 -20.29 0.00
N GLU A 175 19.67 -21.03 -0.98
CA GLU A 175 21.06 -21.48 -1.00
C GLU A 175 22.06 -20.30 -0.93
N ASP A 176 21.72 -19.17 -1.54
CA ASP A 176 22.50 -17.93 -1.54
C ASP A 176 22.23 -17.00 -0.33
N GLY A 177 21.48 -17.46 0.68
CA GLY A 177 21.11 -16.66 1.85
C GLY A 177 20.14 -15.51 1.54
N ARG A 178 19.34 -15.68 0.49
CA ARG A 178 18.34 -14.72 -0.01
C ARG A 178 16.93 -15.32 0.02
N THR A 179 15.95 -14.47 -0.24
CA THR A 179 14.55 -14.85 -0.42
C THR A 179 13.93 -13.94 -1.47
N VAL A 180 12.74 -14.30 -1.97
CA VAL A 180 11.99 -13.48 -2.92
C VAL A 180 10.79 -12.87 -2.20
N ARG A 181 10.58 -11.57 -2.40
CA ARG A 181 9.38 -10.85 -1.95
C ARG A 181 8.82 -10.00 -3.08
N LEU A 182 7.52 -9.78 -3.09
CA LEU A 182 6.89 -8.77 -3.93
C LEU A 182 7.24 -7.39 -3.34
N ILE A 183 8.24 -6.74 -3.91
CA ILE A 183 8.73 -5.44 -3.46
C ILE A 183 8.10 -4.37 -4.34
N GLY A 184 7.39 -3.44 -3.70
CA GLY A 184 7.08 -2.17 -4.32
C GLY A 184 8.11 -1.11 -3.97
N GLU A 185 8.32 -0.19 -4.89
CA GLU A 185 9.22 0.94 -4.78
C GLU A 185 8.52 2.19 -5.34
N ALA A 186 8.52 3.28 -4.58
CA ALA A 186 8.19 4.62 -5.02
C ALA A 186 9.44 5.48 -4.88
N THR A 187 9.95 5.98 -5.99
CA THR A 187 11.12 6.87 -6.06
C THR A 187 10.82 8.05 -7.00
N ALA A 188 11.76 8.99 -7.11
CA ALA A 188 11.67 10.06 -8.11
C ALA A 188 11.59 9.54 -9.57
N ASP A 189 12.04 8.31 -9.84
CA ASP A 189 11.98 7.70 -11.16
C ASP A 189 10.62 7.03 -11.45
N GLY A 190 9.72 6.99 -10.46
CA GLY A 190 8.37 6.44 -10.57
C GLY A 190 8.11 5.24 -9.66
N VAL A 191 7.08 4.47 -10.03
CA VAL A 191 6.57 3.34 -9.25
C VAL A 191 6.90 2.02 -9.92
N ARG A 192 7.41 1.06 -9.13
CA ARG A 192 7.63 -0.31 -9.58
C ARG A 192 7.21 -1.31 -8.53
N VAL A 193 6.51 -2.36 -8.94
CA VAL A 193 6.18 -3.52 -8.11
C VAL A 193 6.64 -4.78 -8.84
N ALA A 194 7.50 -5.58 -8.22
CA ALA A 194 7.96 -6.84 -8.81
C ALA A 194 8.48 -7.82 -7.74
N PRO A 195 8.51 -9.13 -8.01
CA PRO A 195 9.29 -10.06 -7.22
C PRO A 195 10.78 -9.67 -7.24
N ARG A 196 11.41 -9.57 -6.07
CA ARG A 196 12.83 -9.21 -5.94
C ARG A 196 13.54 -10.14 -4.98
N LEU A 197 14.77 -10.50 -5.35
CA LEU A 197 15.72 -11.19 -4.49
C LEU A 197 16.26 -10.22 -3.43
N ILE A 198 16.04 -10.55 -2.16
CA ILE A 198 16.51 -9.76 -1.01
C ILE A 198 17.27 -10.64 -0.02
N PRO A 199 18.23 -10.10 0.75
CA PRO A 199 18.91 -10.85 1.81
C PRO A 199 17.92 -11.34 2.88
N GLN A 200 18.07 -12.57 3.36
CA GLN A 200 17.19 -13.11 4.42
C GLN A 200 17.28 -12.31 5.74
N GLY A 201 18.42 -11.67 6.03
CA GLY A 201 18.60 -10.80 7.19
C GLY A 201 18.17 -9.34 6.98
N SER A 202 17.61 -8.99 5.82
CA SER A 202 17.12 -7.63 5.55
C SER A 202 15.84 -7.35 6.33
N ALA A 203 15.59 -6.08 6.70
CA ALA A 203 14.29 -5.69 7.27
C ALA A 203 13.11 -6.05 6.34
N LEU A 204 13.34 -6.01 5.02
CA LEU A 204 12.32 -6.32 4.01
C LEU A 204 11.95 -7.82 3.91
N SER A 205 12.65 -8.71 4.61
CA SER A 205 12.40 -10.17 4.53
C SER A 205 11.24 -10.68 5.39
N VAL A 206 10.34 -9.77 5.82
CA VAL A 206 9.13 -10.09 6.58
C VAL A 206 8.34 -11.25 5.97
N THR A 207 7.69 -12.05 6.81
CA THR A 207 7.01 -13.29 6.41
C THR A 207 5.52 -13.26 6.70
N GLY A 208 4.81 -14.24 6.14
CA GLY A 208 3.37 -14.40 6.34
C GLY A 208 2.61 -13.19 5.79
N THR A 209 1.65 -12.67 6.55
CA THR A 209 0.83 -11.52 6.14
C THR A 209 1.35 -10.19 6.70
N GLN A 210 2.59 -10.14 7.20
CA GLN A 210 3.18 -8.89 7.69
C GLN A 210 3.49 -7.95 6.54
N ASN A 211 3.24 -6.66 6.77
CA ASN A 211 3.63 -5.59 5.87
C ASN A 211 4.80 -4.81 6.47
N ILE A 212 5.62 -4.23 5.60
CA ILE A 212 6.71 -3.33 5.97
C ILE A 212 6.90 -2.27 4.90
N VAL A 213 7.20 -1.05 5.34
CA VAL A 213 7.78 -0.01 4.50
C VAL A 213 9.14 0.41 5.07
N GLN A 214 10.09 0.59 4.16
CA GLN A 214 11.37 1.21 4.40
C GLN A 214 11.35 2.59 3.73
N LEU A 215 11.43 3.63 4.54
CA LEU A 215 11.57 5.01 4.07
C LEU A 215 13.06 5.37 4.04
N GLU A 216 13.57 5.75 2.89
CA GLU A 216 14.90 6.33 2.74
C GLU A 216 14.81 7.83 2.91
N THR A 217 15.70 8.39 3.72
CA THR A 217 15.67 9.81 4.08
C THR A 217 17.00 10.49 3.81
N LYS A 218 16.95 11.80 3.57
CA LYS A 218 18.15 12.62 3.33
C LYS A 218 19.17 12.59 4.49
N HIS A 219 18.70 12.42 5.72
CA HIS A 219 19.53 12.63 6.92
C HIS A 219 19.48 11.50 7.96
N ALA A 220 18.37 10.77 8.06
CA ALA A 220 18.20 9.71 9.07
C ALA A 220 18.54 8.31 8.53
N GLY A 221 18.99 8.20 7.28
CA GLY A 221 19.22 6.91 6.63
C GLY A 221 17.90 6.20 6.34
N GLN A 222 17.76 4.97 6.79
CA GLN A 222 16.60 4.12 6.55
C GLN A 222 15.73 3.96 7.80
N LEU A 223 14.43 4.27 7.69
CA LEU A 223 13.44 3.96 8.71
C LEU A 223 12.61 2.77 8.25
N ASN A 224 12.50 1.74 9.09
CA ASN A 224 11.73 0.54 8.79
C ASN A 224 10.52 0.48 9.72
N ILE A 225 9.31 0.48 9.16
CA ILE A 225 8.05 0.45 9.91
C ILE A 225 7.27 -0.77 9.46
N SER A 226 6.98 -1.68 10.39
CA SER A 226 6.34 -2.97 10.08
C SER A 226 5.18 -3.24 11.01
N GLY A 227 4.22 -4.03 10.54
CA GLY A 227 3.01 -4.36 11.29
C GLY A 227 2.02 -5.15 10.45
N ARG A 228 0.76 -5.15 10.90
CA ARG A 228 -0.34 -5.79 10.17
C ARG A 228 -0.89 -4.80 9.14
N GLY A 229 -0.86 -5.21 7.87
CA GLY A 229 -1.20 -4.35 6.74
C GLY A 229 -2.64 -4.41 6.24
N ALA A 230 -3.46 -5.27 6.84
CA ALA A 230 -4.86 -5.49 6.49
C ALA A 230 -5.60 -6.11 7.68
N GLY A 231 -6.93 -6.02 7.65
CA GLY A 231 -7.84 -6.51 8.67
C GLY A 231 -8.74 -5.41 9.20
N GLY A 232 -9.98 -5.77 9.58
CA GLY A 232 -10.97 -4.80 10.06
C GLY A 232 -10.47 -3.95 11.24
N PRO A 233 -9.99 -4.55 12.34
CA PRO A 233 -9.44 -3.81 13.48
C PRO A 233 -8.22 -2.96 13.13
N GLU A 234 -7.35 -3.45 12.25
CA GLU A 234 -6.15 -2.74 11.81
C GLU A 234 -6.50 -1.49 11.01
N THR A 235 -7.35 -1.62 9.99
CA THR A 235 -7.85 -0.50 9.19
C THR A 235 -8.63 0.49 10.07
N ALA A 236 -9.47 0.00 10.98
CA ALA A 236 -10.19 0.85 11.93
C ALA A 236 -9.25 1.66 12.83
N THR A 237 -8.08 1.10 13.20
CA THR A 237 -7.08 1.82 14.00
C THR A 237 -6.53 3.04 13.24
N ALA A 238 -6.22 2.90 11.96
CA ALA A 238 -5.76 4.02 11.13
C ALA A 238 -6.87 5.05 10.90
N VAL A 239 -8.10 4.62 10.60
CA VAL A 239 -9.26 5.52 10.49
C VAL A 239 -9.46 6.34 11.76
N LEU A 240 -9.46 5.69 12.94
CA LEU A 240 -9.64 6.39 14.21
C LEU A 240 -8.48 7.34 14.51
N SER A 241 -7.26 6.97 14.11
CA SER A 241 -6.08 7.84 14.25
C SER A 241 -6.21 9.07 13.37
N ASP A 242 -6.65 8.93 12.12
CA ASP A 242 -6.93 10.03 11.21
C ASP A 242 -8.00 10.97 11.75
N VAL A 243 -9.12 10.42 12.23
CA VAL A 243 -10.18 11.23 12.88
C VAL A 243 -9.63 12.02 14.06
N SER A 244 -8.73 11.43 14.87
CA SER A 244 -8.14 12.11 16.03
C SER A 244 -7.14 13.23 15.68
N ARG A 245 -6.68 13.28 14.42
CA ARG A 245 -5.75 14.30 13.89
C ARG A 245 -6.46 15.48 13.25
N LEU A 246 -7.77 15.41 13.06
CA LEU A 246 -8.58 16.52 12.54
C LEU A 246 -8.71 17.61 13.62
N GLU A 247 -8.63 18.87 13.21
CA GLU A 247 -8.72 20.06 14.09
C GLU A 247 -10.16 20.58 14.22
#